data_AF-A0A847VT75-F1
#
_entry.id   AF-A0A847VT75-F1
#
_cell.length_a   1.000
_cell.length_b   1.000
_cell.length_c   1.000
_cell.angle_alpha   90.00
_cell.angle_beta   90.00
_cell.angle_gamma   90.00
#
_symmetry.space_group_name_H-M   'P 1'
#
loop_
_entity.id
_entity.type
_entity.pdbx_description
1 polymer ?
#
loop_
_entity_poly.entity_id
_entity_poly.type
_entity_poly.pdbx_seq_one_letter_code
_entity_poly.pdbx_strand_id
1 'polypeptide(L)'
;MTEKYAVRNLRLCTKDCICLYVCPTGATDTENSIIDVSKCIGCGECAKACPSAAISMVPKVMPPQQPKEKIVIEAMRGLVQSKAKVEMLATQLSDMLSVAIEKSSRLMAEDLNREAGFMLPQSENARKFLENIKSYPGVPFDAVDTLLKTINFNEKMEEKKMEKWKCTVCGYIHEGPMTPDFVCPVCKVGPDKFVKLEEAVEKKPFAGSKTEKNLWEAFAGESQARNKYTYYASVAKKAGFEQIAAIFLQTAENEKEHAKLWFKALGALGDTAQNLLDAAEGENYEWTDMYARMAREADEEGYHELAEQFRGVAAVEKNHEERYRKLLHNVEVQEVFKKKGVTVWECRNCGHLEMGVEASEVCPVCAHKQAFFEVRAENY
;
A
#
# COMPACT_ATOMS: atom_id res chain seq x y z
N MET A 1 -8.14 13.64 10.16
CA MET A 1 -6.93 14.50 10.18
C MET A 1 -5.78 13.67 10.71
N THR A 2 -4.60 13.72 10.08
CA THR A 2 -3.39 13.06 10.58
C THR A 2 -3.08 13.58 11.98
N GLU A 3 -2.82 12.70 12.95
CA GLU A 3 -2.37 13.13 14.28
C GLU A 3 -1.07 13.93 14.14
N LYS A 4 -1.01 15.13 14.74
CA LYS A 4 0.14 16.02 14.70
C LYS A 4 0.68 16.28 16.10
N TYR A 5 1.92 16.69 16.20
CA TYR A 5 2.53 17.20 17.42
C TYR A 5 3.36 18.45 17.11
N ALA A 6 3.56 19.30 18.11
CA ALA A 6 4.32 20.52 17.97
C ALA A 6 5.82 20.26 18.15
N VAL A 7 6.65 20.89 17.31
CA VAL A 7 8.11 20.88 17.42
C VAL A 7 8.63 22.31 17.43
N ARG A 8 9.62 22.61 18.27
CA ARG A 8 10.21 23.94 18.40
C ARG A 8 11.61 24.00 17.78
N ASN A 9 11.82 24.93 16.86
CA ASN A 9 13.13 25.28 16.33
C ASN A 9 13.82 26.28 17.27
N LEU A 10 14.80 25.81 18.03
CA LEU A 10 15.53 26.63 19.01
C LEU A 10 16.32 27.79 18.38
N ARG A 11 16.68 27.72 17.09
CA ARG A 11 17.38 28.81 16.40
C ARG A 11 16.47 29.99 16.07
N LEU A 12 15.18 29.73 15.90
CA LEU A 12 14.16 30.76 15.63
C LEU A 12 13.51 31.27 16.91
N CYS A 13 13.59 30.52 18.01
CA CYS A 13 12.94 30.85 19.26
C CYS A 13 13.53 32.13 19.89
N THR A 14 12.68 33.15 20.03
CA THR A 14 12.98 34.45 20.65
C THR A 14 12.77 34.48 22.16
N LYS A 15 12.28 33.39 22.77
CA LYS A 15 11.98 33.26 24.20
C LYS A 15 10.91 34.24 24.74
N ASP A 16 9.97 34.64 23.90
CA ASP A 16 8.80 35.42 24.33
C ASP A 16 7.81 34.61 25.18
N CYS A 17 7.98 33.29 25.25
CA CYS A 17 7.27 32.34 26.12
C CYS A 17 5.72 32.31 26.03
N ILE A 18 5.10 32.99 25.08
CA ILE A 18 3.64 32.97 24.85
C ILE A 18 3.11 31.54 24.69
N CYS A 19 3.86 30.67 24.01
CA CYS A 19 3.51 29.27 23.81
C CYS A 19 3.25 28.50 25.11
N LEU A 20 3.86 28.90 26.24
CA LEU A 20 3.64 28.31 27.56
C LEU A 20 2.22 28.57 28.07
N TYR A 21 1.74 29.81 27.92
CA TYR A 21 0.45 30.24 28.43
C TYR A 21 -0.74 29.70 27.62
N VAL A 22 -0.54 29.43 26.33
CA VAL A 22 -1.61 28.95 25.44
C VAL A 22 -1.67 27.42 25.35
N CYS A 23 -0.71 26.69 25.94
CA CYS A 23 -0.68 25.23 25.86
C CYS A 23 -1.59 24.60 26.92
N PRO A 24 -2.71 23.94 26.54
CA PRO A 24 -3.68 23.43 27.51
C PRO A 24 -3.16 22.23 28.32
N THR A 25 -2.11 21.56 27.84
CA THR A 25 -1.54 20.36 28.47
C THR A 25 -0.17 20.59 29.11
N GLY A 26 0.37 21.81 29.01
CA GLY A 26 1.73 22.11 29.45
C GLY A 26 2.83 21.43 28.63
N ALA A 27 2.52 20.89 27.43
CA ALA A 27 3.51 20.23 26.58
C ALA A 27 4.70 21.14 26.16
N THR A 28 4.48 22.45 26.12
CA THR A 28 5.51 23.43 25.76
C THR A 28 6.39 23.87 26.94
N ASP A 29 5.99 23.52 28.16
CA ASP A 29 6.60 23.94 29.42
C ASP A 29 7.66 22.94 29.86
N THR A 30 8.85 23.11 29.32
CA THR A 30 10.01 22.26 29.57
C THR A 30 11.27 23.10 29.78
N GLU A 31 12.11 22.67 30.71
CA GLU A 31 13.35 23.38 31.08
C GLU A 31 14.36 23.45 29.93
N ASN A 32 14.35 22.44 29.04
CA ASN A 32 15.23 22.35 27.88
C ASN A 32 14.65 23.00 26.61
N SER A 33 13.47 23.62 26.71
CA SER A 33 12.75 24.22 25.57
C SER A 33 12.34 23.23 24.46
N ILE A 34 12.40 21.92 24.70
CA ILE A 34 11.94 20.86 23.79
C ILE A 34 10.49 20.53 24.14
N ILE A 35 9.58 20.56 23.16
CA ILE A 35 8.16 20.24 23.42
C ILE A 35 8.02 18.76 23.80
N ASP A 36 7.33 18.51 24.91
CA ASP A 36 7.00 17.17 25.38
C ASP A 36 5.89 16.57 24.51
N VAL A 37 6.31 15.70 23.59
CA VAL A 37 5.42 15.04 22.63
C VAL A 37 4.40 14.13 23.32
N SER A 38 4.73 13.59 24.51
CA SER A 38 3.81 12.71 25.26
C SER A 38 2.60 13.45 25.81
N LYS A 39 2.74 14.76 26.08
CA LYS A 39 1.66 15.65 26.54
C LYS A 39 1.00 16.42 25.39
N CYS A 40 1.57 16.40 24.19
CA CYS A 40 1.08 17.20 23.07
C CYS A 40 -0.15 16.55 22.43
N ILE A 41 -1.31 17.22 22.51
CA ILE A 41 -2.57 16.77 21.88
C ILE A 41 -2.72 17.23 20.43
N GLY A 42 -1.72 17.90 19.86
CA GLY A 42 -1.74 18.29 18.45
C GLY A 42 -2.65 19.47 18.09
N CYS A 43 -3.17 20.24 19.06
CA CYS A 43 -4.12 21.32 18.81
C CYS A 43 -3.55 22.52 18.01
N GLY A 44 -2.25 22.74 18.08
CA GLY A 44 -1.55 23.79 17.31
C GLY A 44 -1.62 25.22 17.88
N GLU A 45 -2.24 25.43 19.03
CA GLU A 45 -2.36 26.76 19.65
C GLU A 45 -0.99 27.41 19.92
N CYS A 46 -0.01 26.63 20.38
CA CYS A 46 1.36 27.10 20.56
C CYS A 46 2.04 27.53 19.25
N ALA A 47 1.72 26.90 18.13
CA ALA A 47 2.26 27.27 16.82
C ALA A 47 1.64 28.59 16.34
N LYS A 48 0.33 28.76 16.50
CA LYS A 48 -0.39 30.00 16.14
C LYS A 48 0.06 31.20 16.96
N ALA A 49 0.33 30.99 18.25
CA ALA A 49 0.68 32.08 19.16
C ALA A 49 2.18 32.47 19.14
N CYS A 50 3.03 31.73 18.43
CA CYS A 50 4.48 31.94 18.44
C CYS A 50 4.87 33.15 17.54
N PRO A 51 5.35 34.28 18.10
CA PRO A 51 5.63 35.49 17.31
C PRO A 51 6.77 35.30 16.31
N SER A 52 7.74 34.47 16.65
CA SER A 52 8.90 34.13 15.81
C SER A 52 8.65 32.97 14.84
N ALA A 53 7.43 32.42 14.81
CA ALA A 53 7.09 31.22 14.03
C ALA A 53 8.06 30.03 14.28
N ALA A 54 8.63 29.97 15.48
CA ALA A 54 9.61 28.96 15.86
C ALA A 54 8.98 27.57 16.11
N ILE A 55 7.65 27.46 16.14
CA ILE A 55 6.94 26.21 16.41
C ILE A 55 6.21 25.76 15.15
N SER A 56 6.39 24.50 14.76
CA SER A 56 5.73 23.87 13.60
C SER A 56 4.94 22.64 14.04
N MET A 57 3.81 22.39 13.36
CA MET A 57 3.02 21.18 13.55
C MET A 57 3.49 20.09 12.59
N VAL A 58 4.02 19.00 13.14
CA VAL A 58 4.56 17.87 12.37
C VAL A 58 3.61 16.68 12.52
N PRO A 59 3.29 15.94 11.45
CA PRO A 59 2.48 14.73 11.57
C PRO A 59 3.24 13.63 12.31
N LYS A 60 2.54 12.84 13.14
CA LYS A 60 3.11 11.65 13.79
C LYS A 60 3.50 10.58 12.76
N VAL A 61 2.73 10.47 11.69
CA VAL A 61 3.01 9.59 10.55
C VAL A 61 3.23 10.45 9.31
N MET A 62 4.44 10.42 8.78
CA MET A 62 4.79 11.08 7.52
C MET A 62 4.13 10.34 6.35
N PRO A 63 3.78 11.03 5.25
CA PRO A 63 3.35 10.34 4.04
C PRO A 63 4.48 9.44 3.49
N PRO A 64 4.17 8.36 2.76
CA PRO A 64 5.18 7.56 2.09
C PRO A 64 5.97 8.43 1.09
N GLN A 65 7.26 8.12 0.95
CA GLN A 65 8.11 8.84 0.01
C GLN A 65 7.57 8.68 -1.41
N GLN A 66 7.29 9.79 -2.08
CA GLN A 66 6.81 9.73 -3.46
C GLN A 66 7.94 9.21 -4.36
N PRO A 67 7.68 8.20 -5.21
CA PRO A 67 8.70 7.63 -6.06
C PRO A 67 9.17 8.67 -7.09
N LYS A 68 10.48 8.67 -7.38
CA LYS A 68 11.06 9.42 -8.49
C LYS A 68 11.61 8.46 -9.53
N GLU A 69 11.54 8.85 -10.79
CA GLU A 69 12.12 8.07 -11.89
C GLU A 69 13.63 7.87 -11.66
N LYS A 70 14.13 6.68 -12.01
CA LYS A 70 15.55 6.34 -11.84
C LYS A 70 16.48 7.36 -12.50
N ILE A 71 16.13 7.85 -13.69
CA ILE A 71 16.91 8.85 -14.43
C ILE A 71 17.04 10.17 -13.64
N VAL A 72 15.98 10.58 -12.94
CA VAL A 72 15.98 11.78 -12.10
C VAL A 72 16.87 11.58 -10.88
N ILE A 73 16.77 10.42 -10.23
CA ILE A 73 17.60 10.07 -9.08
C ILE A 73 19.08 10.02 -9.46
N GLU A 74 19.41 9.42 -10.62
CA GLU A 74 20.78 9.34 -11.13
C GLU A 74 21.35 10.73 -11.46
N ALA A 75 20.57 11.60 -12.10
CA ALA A 75 20.96 12.97 -12.34
C ALA A 75 21.23 13.74 -11.03
N MET A 76 20.35 13.61 -10.04
CA MET A 76 20.53 14.22 -8.72
C MET A 76 21.79 13.70 -8.02
N ARG A 77 22.05 12.38 -8.06
CA ARG A 77 23.29 11.79 -7.51
C ARG A 77 24.54 12.33 -8.19
N GLY A 78 24.51 12.51 -9.50
CA GLY A 78 25.61 13.15 -10.24
C GLY A 78 25.86 14.59 -9.76
N LEU A 79 24.80 15.37 -9.52
CA LEU A 79 24.93 16.72 -8.96
C LEU A 79 25.45 16.70 -7.52
N VAL A 80 25.00 15.77 -6.66
CA VAL A 80 25.52 15.61 -5.30
C VAL A 80 27.02 15.36 -5.32
N GLN A 81 27.50 14.44 -6.16
CA GLN A 81 28.93 14.17 -6.32
C GLN A 81 29.70 15.41 -6.79
N SER A 82 29.13 16.17 -7.74
CA SER A 82 29.73 17.43 -8.18
C SER A 82 29.84 18.45 -7.04
N LYS A 83 28.82 18.59 -6.20
CA LYS A 83 28.81 19.54 -5.08
C LYS A 83 29.78 19.11 -3.97
N ALA A 84 29.82 17.83 -3.64
CA ALA A 84 30.79 17.29 -2.69
C ALA A 84 32.24 17.52 -3.14
N LYS A 85 32.52 17.38 -4.45
CA LYS A 85 33.84 17.69 -5.00
C LYS A 85 34.20 19.17 -4.89
N VAL A 86 33.26 20.07 -5.17
CA VAL A 86 33.48 21.53 -5.03
C VAL A 86 33.72 21.88 -3.57
N GLU A 87 32.93 21.33 -2.66
CA GLU A 87 33.09 21.52 -1.22
C GLU A 87 34.49 21.07 -0.74
N MET A 88 34.93 19.86 -1.13
CA MET A 88 36.24 19.34 -0.78
C MET A 88 37.41 20.18 -1.32
N LEU A 89 37.26 20.80 -2.48
CA LEU A 89 38.27 21.71 -3.02
C LEU A 89 38.26 23.04 -2.28
N ALA A 90 37.08 23.56 -1.93
CA ALA A 90 36.93 24.81 -1.20
C ALA A 90 37.49 24.72 0.22
N THR A 91 37.37 23.59 0.91
CA THR A 91 37.92 23.39 2.27
C THR A 91 39.46 23.44 2.33
N GLN A 92 40.15 23.28 1.19
CA GLN A 92 41.60 23.40 1.09
C GLN A 92 42.07 24.86 1.06
N LEU A 93 41.15 25.82 0.92
CA LEU A 93 41.42 27.24 0.75
C LEU A 93 40.81 28.02 1.92
N SER A 94 41.51 29.05 2.42
CA SER A 94 41.13 29.79 3.62
C SER A 94 40.51 31.16 3.37
N ASP A 95 40.34 31.55 2.11
CA ASP A 95 39.76 32.85 1.76
C ASP A 95 38.24 32.89 1.93
N MET A 96 37.69 34.11 2.06
CA MET A 96 36.27 34.34 2.34
C MET A 96 35.34 33.76 1.27
N LEU A 97 35.77 33.75 0.00
CA LEU A 97 34.97 33.21 -1.09
C LEU A 97 34.92 31.68 -1.00
N SER A 98 36.05 31.03 -0.71
CA SER A 98 36.11 29.58 -0.52
C SER A 98 35.24 29.09 0.64
N VAL A 99 35.22 29.79 1.78
CA VAL A 99 34.31 29.47 2.90
C VAL A 99 32.83 29.58 2.48
N ALA A 100 32.48 30.60 1.69
CA ALA A 100 31.12 30.74 1.18
C ALA A 100 30.75 29.62 0.18
N ILE A 101 31.68 29.22 -0.68
CA ILE A 101 31.50 28.14 -1.66
C ILE A 101 31.35 26.78 -0.96
N GLU A 102 32.16 26.50 0.07
CA GLU A 102 32.02 25.29 0.89
C GLU A 102 30.59 25.20 1.44
N LYS A 103 30.14 26.25 2.14
CA LYS A 103 28.82 26.28 2.77
C LYS A 103 27.69 26.17 1.74
N SER A 104 27.80 26.89 0.61
CA SER A 104 26.81 26.83 -0.46
C SER A 104 26.74 25.44 -1.09
N SER A 105 27.89 24.82 -1.37
CA SER A 105 27.94 23.48 -1.98
C SER A 105 27.38 22.42 -1.05
N ARG A 106 27.66 22.50 0.25
CA ARG A 106 27.09 21.60 1.25
C ARG A 106 25.57 21.70 1.31
N LEU A 107 25.03 22.91 1.39
CA LEU A 107 23.58 23.14 1.40
C LEU A 107 22.91 22.58 0.13
N MET A 108 23.50 22.85 -1.04
CA MET A 108 22.98 22.29 -2.29
C MET A 108 23.04 20.75 -2.31
N ALA A 109 24.10 20.15 -1.80
CA ALA A 109 24.22 18.69 -1.71
C ALA A 109 23.15 18.10 -0.78
N GLU A 110 22.90 18.72 0.37
CA GLU A 110 21.85 18.32 1.31
C GLU A 110 20.46 18.42 0.67
N ASP A 111 20.16 19.50 -0.06
CA ASP A 111 18.89 19.67 -0.76
C ASP A 111 18.72 18.69 -1.92
N LEU A 112 19.78 18.40 -2.66
CA LEU A 112 19.75 17.38 -3.70
C LEU A 112 19.54 15.97 -3.13
N ASN A 113 20.14 15.65 -1.99
CA ASN A 113 19.88 14.39 -1.29
C ASN A 113 18.44 14.32 -0.78
N ARG A 114 17.91 15.43 -0.26
CA ARG A 114 16.51 15.57 0.15
C ARG A 114 15.57 15.25 -0.99
N GLU A 115 15.79 15.88 -2.14
CA GLU A 115 15.02 15.64 -3.34
C GLU A 115 15.21 14.22 -3.86
N ALA A 116 16.42 13.65 -3.81
CA ALA A 116 16.66 12.26 -4.22
C ALA A 116 15.99 11.22 -3.30
N GLY A 117 15.32 11.64 -2.21
CA GLY A 117 14.48 10.81 -1.36
C GLY A 117 15.07 10.48 0.01
N PHE A 118 16.12 11.16 0.47
CA PHE A 118 16.83 10.84 1.73
C PHE A 118 16.35 11.63 2.96
N MET A 119 15.06 11.92 3.09
CA MET A 119 14.66 12.99 4.03
C MET A 119 13.37 12.79 4.81
N LEU A 120 12.61 11.73 4.56
CA LEU A 120 11.50 11.38 5.42
C LEU A 120 12.02 10.42 6.50
N PRO A 121 12.03 10.80 7.79
CA PRO A 121 12.60 9.98 8.86
C PRO A 121 11.99 8.57 8.92
N GLN A 122 10.73 8.42 8.49
CA GLN A 122 9.99 7.17 8.47
C GLN A 122 10.08 6.42 7.13
N SER A 123 10.76 6.96 6.12
CA SER A 123 10.86 6.31 4.80
C SER A 123 11.76 5.10 4.80
N GLU A 124 11.58 4.29 3.75
CA GLU A 124 12.44 3.15 3.47
C GLU A 124 13.90 3.54 3.24
N ASN A 125 14.13 4.69 2.58
CA ASN A 125 15.48 5.18 2.33
C ASN A 125 16.22 5.51 3.63
N ALA A 126 15.51 6.06 4.63
CA ALA A 126 16.06 6.32 5.95
C ALA A 126 16.41 5.00 6.67
N ARG A 127 15.53 4.00 6.59
CA ARG A 127 15.81 2.66 7.15
C ARG A 127 17.05 2.02 6.53
N LYS A 128 17.10 1.94 5.20
CA LYS A 128 18.24 1.38 4.45
C LYS A 128 19.54 2.13 4.75
N PHE A 129 19.48 3.45 4.87
CA PHE A 129 20.64 4.24 5.24
C PHE A 129 21.14 3.88 6.65
N LEU A 130 20.24 3.83 7.64
CA LEU A 130 20.58 3.43 9.01
C LEU A 130 21.17 2.02 9.05
N GLU A 131 20.59 1.05 8.33
CA GLU A 131 21.14 -0.30 8.19
C GLU A 131 22.56 -0.30 7.61
N ASN A 132 22.79 0.49 6.56
CA ASN A 132 24.09 0.58 5.89
C ASN A 132 25.18 1.21 6.77
N ILE A 133 24.83 2.19 7.60
CA ILE A 133 25.81 2.85 8.47
C ILE A 133 26.00 2.15 9.81
N LYS A 134 25.23 1.10 10.10
CA LYS A 134 25.26 0.37 11.37
C LYS A 134 26.64 -0.19 11.71
N SER A 135 27.42 -0.55 10.70
CA SER A 135 28.80 -1.07 10.81
C SER A 135 29.87 -0.05 10.38
N TYR A 136 29.49 1.20 10.12
CA TYR A 136 30.42 2.20 9.60
C TYR A 136 31.38 2.69 10.69
N PRO A 137 32.71 2.78 10.42
CA PRO A 137 33.69 3.25 11.40
C PRO A 137 33.34 4.64 11.96
N GLY A 138 33.29 4.76 13.29
CA GLY A 138 32.98 6.02 13.98
C GLY A 138 31.49 6.29 14.21
N VAL A 139 30.58 5.42 13.73
CA VAL A 139 29.13 5.51 14.01
C VAL A 139 28.77 4.60 15.19
N PRO A 140 28.14 5.11 16.27
CA PRO A 140 27.75 4.28 17.41
C PRO A 140 26.63 3.28 17.04
N PHE A 141 26.94 1.98 17.10
CA PHE A 141 25.99 0.90 16.80
C PHE A 141 24.68 1.04 17.60
N ASP A 142 24.78 1.23 18.92
CA ASP A 142 23.62 1.28 19.81
C ASP A 142 22.67 2.42 19.46
N ALA A 143 23.20 3.56 19.02
CA ALA A 143 22.40 4.71 18.59
C ALA A 143 21.63 4.38 17.30
N VAL A 144 22.29 3.77 16.32
CA VAL A 144 21.66 3.35 15.05
C VAL A 144 20.61 2.27 15.30
N ASP A 145 20.91 1.28 16.15
CA ASP A 145 20.00 0.20 16.50
C ASP A 145 18.75 0.71 17.25
N THR A 146 18.95 1.67 18.16
CA THR A 146 17.85 2.36 18.85
C THR A 146 16.95 3.09 17.86
N LEU A 147 17.52 3.83 16.91
CA LEU A 147 16.75 4.54 15.87
C LEU A 147 15.95 3.57 15.00
N LEU A 148 16.56 2.46 14.56
CA LEU A 148 15.88 1.43 13.77
C LEU A 148 14.68 0.80 14.51
N LYS A 149 14.76 0.68 15.84
CA LYS A 149 13.66 0.13 16.66
C LYS A 149 12.59 1.16 17.02
N THR A 150 12.98 2.43 17.13
CA THR A 150 12.10 3.50 17.65
C THR A 150 11.33 4.20 16.53
N ILE A 151 11.91 4.29 15.35
CA ILE A 151 11.26 4.92 14.19
C ILE A 151 10.17 4.00 13.65
N ASN A 152 8.94 4.51 13.59
CA ASN A 152 7.84 3.85 12.92
C ASN A 152 7.94 4.06 11.40
N PHE A 153 8.62 3.15 10.70
CA PHE A 153 8.78 3.25 9.25
C PHE A 153 7.43 3.07 8.54
N ASN A 154 7.13 3.95 7.59
CA ASN A 154 5.82 4.08 6.95
C ASN A 154 5.70 3.29 5.63
N GLU A 155 6.77 2.61 5.23
CA GLU A 155 6.83 1.72 4.08
C GLU A 155 7.07 0.28 4.56
N LYS A 156 6.21 -0.66 4.17
CA LYS A 156 6.43 -2.09 4.45
C LYS A 156 7.67 -2.55 3.68
N MET A 157 8.46 -3.46 4.27
CA MET A 157 9.47 -4.19 3.50
C MET A 157 8.78 -4.75 2.25
N GLU A 158 9.21 -4.34 1.06
CA GLU A 158 9.29 -5.33 0.00
C GLU A 158 10.20 -6.41 0.57
N GLU A 159 9.61 -7.52 1.01
CA GLU A 159 10.37 -8.73 1.29
C GLU A 159 11.31 -8.91 0.10
N LYS A 160 12.62 -8.86 0.32
CA LYS A 160 13.56 -9.34 -0.67
C LYS A 160 13.19 -10.80 -0.89
N LYS A 161 12.39 -11.05 -1.92
CA LYS A 161 11.92 -12.38 -2.30
C LYS A 161 13.15 -13.26 -2.44
N MET A 162 13.32 -14.15 -1.47
CA MET A 162 14.40 -15.13 -1.48
C MET A 162 14.18 -16.04 -2.69
N GLU A 163 15.27 -16.39 -3.37
CA GLU A 163 15.20 -17.27 -4.54
C GLU A 163 14.49 -18.57 -4.16
N LYS A 164 13.43 -18.93 -4.88
CA LYS A 164 12.75 -20.20 -4.70
C LYS A 164 13.25 -21.19 -5.75
N TRP A 165 13.58 -22.39 -5.33
CA TRP A 165 14.08 -23.45 -6.20
C TRP A 165 13.22 -24.69 -6.04
N LYS A 166 12.77 -25.28 -7.14
CA LYS A 166 11.94 -26.49 -7.12
C LYS A 166 12.76 -27.70 -7.52
N CYS A 167 12.77 -28.73 -6.67
CA CYS A 167 13.33 -30.03 -7.00
C CYS A 167 12.51 -30.68 -8.13
N THR A 168 13.13 -31.04 -9.24
CA THR A 168 12.48 -31.67 -10.39
C THR A 168 12.09 -33.13 -10.14
N VAL A 169 12.61 -33.74 -9.07
CA VAL A 169 12.38 -35.16 -8.75
C VAL A 169 11.22 -35.34 -7.78
N CYS A 170 11.16 -34.55 -6.70
CA CYS A 170 10.14 -34.71 -5.65
C CYS A 170 9.26 -33.48 -5.41
N GLY A 171 9.52 -32.37 -6.11
CA GLY A 171 8.75 -31.14 -5.98
C GLY A 171 9.04 -30.29 -4.74
N TYR A 172 10.03 -30.65 -3.91
CA TYR A 172 10.44 -29.84 -2.75
C TYR A 172 10.86 -28.43 -3.17
N ILE A 173 10.36 -27.42 -2.48
CA ILE A 173 10.68 -26.01 -2.70
C ILE A 173 11.69 -25.57 -1.65
N HIS A 174 12.88 -25.19 -2.10
CA HIS A 174 13.91 -24.56 -1.29
C HIS A 174 13.77 -23.05 -1.37
N GLU A 175 13.77 -22.36 -0.24
CA GLU A 175 13.73 -20.89 -0.16
C GLU A 175 15.09 -20.39 0.33
N GLY A 176 15.83 -19.70 -0.53
CA GLY A 176 17.17 -19.21 -0.27
C GLY A 176 18.15 -19.48 -1.41
N PRO A 177 19.40 -18.96 -1.30
CA PRO A 177 20.42 -19.19 -2.31
C PRO A 177 20.73 -20.70 -2.43
N MET A 178 20.83 -21.19 -3.66
CA MET A 178 21.23 -22.58 -3.94
C MET A 178 22.76 -22.69 -3.79
N THR A 179 23.23 -23.55 -2.88
CA THR A 179 24.66 -23.81 -2.71
C THR A 179 25.08 -25.07 -3.47
N PRO A 180 26.35 -25.19 -3.91
CA PRO A 180 26.86 -26.37 -4.60
C PRO A 180 26.74 -27.68 -3.80
N ASP A 181 26.69 -27.57 -2.47
CA ASP A 181 26.62 -28.71 -1.55
C ASP A 181 25.18 -29.00 -1.10
N PHE A 182 24.18 -28.31 -1.65
CA PHE A 182 22.80 -28.45 -1.23
C PHE A 182 22.21 -29.81 -1.64
N VAL A 183 21.72 -30.57 -0.67
CA VAL A 183 21.07 -31.87 -0.90
C VAL A 183 19.59 -31.76 -0.56
N CYS A 184 18.72 -32.16 -1.50
CA CYS A 184 17.28 -32.16 -1.28
C CYS A 184 16.92 -32.95 0.00
N PRO A 185 16.20 -32.38 0.97
CA PRO A 185 15.90 -33.07 2.22
C PRO A 185 14.96 -34.28 2.02
N VAL A 186 14.12 -34.24 0.99
CA VAL A 186 13.09 -35.25 0.68
C VAL A 186 13.66 -36.41 -0.15
N CYS A 187 14.24 -36.14 -1.31
CA CYS A 187 14.69 -37.19 -2.24
C CYS A 187 16.22 -37.34 -2.36
N LYS A 188 16.99 -36.60 -1.57
CA LYS A 188 18.45 -36.73 -1.44
C LYS A 188 19.26 -36.49 -2.72
N VAL A 189 18.65 -35.91 -3.76
CA VAL A 189 19.35 -35.48 -4.97
C VAL A 189 20.12 -34.18 -4.75
N GLY A 190 21.17 -33.98 -5.54
CA GLY A 190 21.99 -32.76 -5.51
C GLY A 190 21.31 -31.53 -6.13
N PRO A 191 22.01 -30.39 -6.14
CA PRO A 191 21.46 -29.12 -6.62
C PRO A 191 21.26 -29.11 -8.15
N ASP A 192 21.89 -30.04 -8.88
CA ASP A 192 21.72 -30.25 -10.31
C ASP A 192 20.28 -30.63 -10.71
N LYS A 193 19.48 -31.08 -9.73
CA LYS A 193 18.05 -31.42 -9.89
C LYS A 193 17.11 -30.33 -9.38
N PHE A 194 17.59 -29.12 -9.16
CA PHE A 194 16.76 -27.97 -8.82
C PHE A 194 16.67 -27.00 -9.99
N VAL A 195 15.43 -26.60 -10.32
CA VAL A 195 15.16 -25.50 -11.23
C VAL A 195 14.83 -24.26 -10.43
N LYS A 196 15.47 -23.13 -10.78
CA LYS A 196 15.13 -21.83 -10.21
C LYS A 196 13.70 -21.50 -10.62
N LEU A 197 12.83 -21.24 -9.66
CA LEU A 197 11.54 -20.62 -9.94
C LEU A 197 11.83 -19.14 -10.16
N GLU A 198 12.08 -18.78 -11.42
CA GLU A 198 11.97 -17.38 -11.81
C GLU A 198 10.49 -17.00 -11.62
N GLU A 199 10.20 -16.09 -10.70
CA GLU A 199 8.96 -15.36 -10.81
C GLU A 199 8.98 -14.71 -12.18
N ALA A 200 7.96 -15.01 -12.99
CA ALA A 200 7.73 -14.25 -14.19
C ALA A 200 7.62 -12.79 -13.74
N VAL A 201 8.67 -12.00 -13.97
CA VAL A 201 8.56 -10.55 -13.91
C VAL A 201 7.62 -10.22 -15.04
N GLU A 202 6.35 -10.12 -14.71
CA GLU A 202 5.29 -9.77 -15.64
C GLU A 202 5.63 -8.36 -16.12
N LYS A 203 6.32 -8.28 -17.25
CA LYS A 203 6.59 -7.02 -17.93
C LYS A 203 5.23 -6.46 -18.33
N LYS A 204 4.63 -5.64 -17.47
CA LYS A 204 3.42 -4.86 -17.79
C LYS A 204 3.76 -4.04 -19.05
N PRO A 205 3.28 -4.43 -20.23
CA PRO A 205 3.89 -4.00 -21.50
C PRO A 205 3.69 -2.51 -21.78
N PHE A 206 2.78 -1.87 -21.06
CA PHE A 206 2.40 -0.48 -21.23
C PHE A 206 2.80 0.42 -20.05
N ALA A 207 3.48 -0.11 -19.02
CA ALA A 207 3.79 0.63 -17.79
C ALA A 207 4.46 1.98 -18.06
N GLY A 208 3.88 3.07 -17.55
CA GLY A 208 4.34 4.45 -17.70
C GLY A 208 4.00 5.11 -19.03
N SER A 209 3.36 4.40 -19.97
CA SER A 209 3.03 4.94 -21.29
C SER A 209 1.70 5.69 -21.30
N LYS A 210 1.48 6.50 -22.36
CA LYS A 210 0.15 7.06 -22.65
C LYS A 210 -0.88 5.96 -22.95
N THR A 211 -0.45 4.84 -23.52
CA THR A 211 -1.33 3.71 -23.82
C THR A 211 -1.89 3.07 -22.55
N GLU A 212 -1.10 2.94 -21.49
CA GLU A 212 -1.61 2.46 -20.19
C GLU A 212 -2.70 3.37 -19.64
N LYS A 213 -2.51 4.70 -19.71
CA LYS A 213 -3.56 5.66 -19.31
C LYS A 213 -4.82 5.51 -20.15
N ASN A 214 -4.67 5.38 -21.47
CA ASN A 214 -5.80 5.17 -22.38
C ASN A 214 -6.55 3.86 -22.07
N LEU A 215 -5.83 2.80 -21.71
CA LEU A 215 -6.44 1.50 -21.34
C LEU A 215 -7.23 1.60 -20.04
N TRP A 216 -6.71 2.31 -19.03
CA TRP A 216 -7.46 2.56 -17.79
C TRP A 216 -8.68 3.46 -18.01
N GLU A 217 -8.55 4.48 -18.86
CA GLU A 217 -9.67 5.34 -19.25
C GLU A 217 -10.75 4.56 -20.00
N ALA A 218 -10.36 3.70 -20.95
CA ALA A 218 -11.29 2.82 -21.65
C ALA A 218 -11.97 1.84 -20.69
N PHE A 219 -11.21 1.18 -19.80
CA PHE A 219 -11.77 0.30 -18.78
C PHE A 219 -12.80 1.00 -17.89
N ALA A 220 -12.50 2.22 -17.42
CA ALA A 220 -13.42 3.02 -16.62
C ALA A 220 -14.68 3.39 -17.41
N GLY A 221 -14.53 3.79 -18.68
CA GLY A 221 -15.63 4.14 -19.57
C GLY A 221 -16.59 2.95 -19.82
N GLU A 222 -16.04 1.79 -20.18
CA GLU A 222 -16.82 0.58 -20.43
C GLU A 222 -17.51 0.06 -19.16
N SER A 223 -16.84 0.15 -18.01
CA SER A 223 -17.42 -0.24 -16.71
C SER A 223 -18.61 0.63 -16.32
N GLN A 224 -18.50 1.95 -16.55
CA GLN A 224 -19.62 2.88 -16.37
C GLN A 224 -20.74 2.64 -17.38
N ALA A 225 -20.41 2.34 -18.64
CA ALA A 225 -21.39 2.06 -19.70
C ALA A 225 -22.24 0.83 -19.37
N ARG A 226 -21.60 -0.28 -18.98
CA ARG A 226 -22.28 -1.50 -18.51
C ARG A 226 -23.34 -1.22 -17.43
N ASN A 227 -22.97 -0.50 -16.38
CA ASN A 227 -23.87 -0.19 -15.28
C ASN A 227 -25.03 0.71 -15.74
N LYS A 228 -24.73 1.79 -16.48
CA LYS A 228 -25.76 2.68 -17.04
C LYS A 228 -26.76 1.92 -17.92
N TYR A 229 -26.30 1.08 -18.83
CA TYR A 229 -27.16 0.33 -19.74
C TYR A 229 -28.04 -0.69 -18.98
N THR A 230 -27.52 -1.31 -17.94
CA THR A 230 -28.31 -2.17 -17.03
C THR A 230 -29.43 -1.38 -16.34
N TYR A 231 -29.15 -0.15 -15.89
CA TYR A 231 -30.17 0.73 -15.30
C TYR A 231 -31.20 1.20 -16.34
N TYR A 232 -30.75 1.55 -17.56
CA TYR A 232 -31.64 1.96 -18.65
C TYR A 232 -32.56 0.82 -19.09
N ALA A 233 -32.09 -0.42 -19.08
CA ALA A 233 -32.92 -1.59 -19.32
C ALA A 233 -34.08 -1.68 -18.31
N SER A 234 -33.81 -1.40 -17.04
CA SER A 234 -34.84 -1.38 -15.99
C SER A 234 -35.89 -0.29 -16.23
N VAL A 235 -35.47 0.88 -16.71
CA VAL A 235 -36.37 1.97 -17.10
C VAL A 235 -37.21 1.59 -18.32
N ALA A 236 -36.59 1.08 -19.38
CA ALA A 236 -37.28 0.63 -20.59
C ALA A 236 -38.31 -0.46 -20.30
N LYS A 237 -37.97 -1.41 -19.42
CA LYS A 237 -38.88 -2.46 -18.96
C LYS A 237 -40.09 -1.90 -18.21
N LYS A 238 -39.87 -0.97 -17.27
CA LYS A 238 -40.97 -0.27 -16.56
C LYS A 238 -41.90 0.50 -17.51
N ALA A 239 -41.37 0.98 -18.63
CA ALA A 239 -42.14 1.66 -19.68
C ALA A 239 -42.82 0.70 -20.68
N GLY A 240 -42.68 -0.62 -20.52
CA GLY A 240 -43.27 -1.64 -21.40
C GLY A 240 -42.47 -1.95 -22.66
N PHE A 241 -41.27 -1.39 -22.82
CA PHE A 241 -40.41 -1.64 -23.99
C PHE A 241 -39.48 -2.83 -23.77
N GLU A 242 -40.03 -4.04 -23.68
CA GLU A 242 -39.27 -5.27 -23.37
C GLU A 242 -38.13 -5.55 -24.37
N GLN A 243 -38.34 -5.30 -25.67
CA GLN A 243 -37.27 -5.48 -26.67
C GLN A 243 -36.11 -4.49 -26.45
N ILE A 244 -36.41 -3.23 -26.14
CA ILE A 244 -35.39 -2.21 -25.89
C ILE A 244 -34.62 -2.56 -24.59
N ALA A 245 -35.33 -3.03 -23.56
CA ALA A 245 -34.70 -3.49 -22.33
C ALA A 245 -33.74 -4.67 -22.58
N ALA A 246 -34.16 -5.66 -23.38
CA ALA A 246 -33.31 -6.79 -23.76
C ALA A 246 -32.06 -6.34 -24.54
N ILE A 247 -32.22 -5.39 -25.46
CA ILE A 247 -31.08 -4.82 -26.23
C ILE A 247 -30.11 -4.10 -25.29
N PHE A 248 -30.60 -3.28 -24.35
CA PHE A 248 -29.72 -2.62 -23.37
C PHE A 248 -28.94 -3.61 -22.51
N LEU A 249 -29.56 -4.71 -22.07
CA LEU A 249 -28.87 -5.77 -21.33
C LEU A 249 -27.83 -6.48 -22.19
N GLN A 250 -28.15 -6.77 -23.45
CA GLN A 250 -27.19 -7.34 -24.39
C GLN A 250 -25.99 -6.41 -24.60
N THR A 251 -26.23 -5.11 -24.79
CA THR A 251 -25.16 -4.11 -24.90
C THR A 251 -24.33 -4.04 -23.64
N ALA A 252 -24.94 -4.05 -22.44
CA ALA A 252 -24.22 -4.08 -21.17
C ALA A 252 -23.27 -5.28 -21.05
N GLU A 253 -23.70 -6.46 -21.53
CA GLU A 253 -22.83 -7.64 -21.59
C GLU A 253 -21.71 -7.53 -22.63
N ASN A 254 -21.93 -6.79 -23.72
CA ASN A 254 -20.85 -6.47 -24.66
C ASN A 254 -19.82 -5.54 -24.03
N GLU A 255 -20.25 -4.49 -23.31
CA GLU A 255 -19.31 -3.58 -22.62
C GLU A 255 -18.53 -4.27 -21.50
N LYS A 256 -19.13 -5.26 -20.84
CA LYS A 256 -18.42 -6.14 -19.90
C LYS A 256 -17.26 -6.87 -20.58
N GLU A 257 -17.48 -7.42 -21.78
CA GLU A 257 -16.42 -8.09 -22.53
C GLU A 257 -15.38 -7.09 -23.09
N HIS A 258 -15.78 -5.89 -23.50
CA HIS A 258 -14.84 -4.82 -23.89
C HIS A 258 -13.93 -4.41 -22.72
N ALA A 259 -14.51 -4.13 -21.54
CA ALA A 259 -13.76 -3.81 -20.33
C ALA A 259 -12.74 -4.93 -19.99
N LYS A 260 -13.15 -6.19 -20.13
CA LYS A 260 -12.28 -7.35 -19.90
C LYS A 260 -11.11 -7.44 -20.86
N LEU A 261 -11.25 -7.02 -22.12
CA LEU A 261 -10.12 -6.94 -23.07
C LEU A 261 -9.03 -5.99 -22.55
N TRP A 262 -9.44 -4.81 -22.07
CA TRP A 262 -8.53 -3.77 -21.57
C TRP A 262 -7.89 -4.17 -20.24
N PHE A 263 -8.69 -4.72 -19.32
CA PHE A 263 -8.22 -5.19 -18.02
C PHE A 263 -7.20 -6.34 -18.16
N LYS A 264 -7.40 -7.23 -19.14
CA LYS A 264 -6.40 -8.25 -19.53
C LYS A 264 -5.14 -7.64 -20.11
N ALA A 265 -5.26 -6.67 -21.02
CA ALA A 265 -4.11 -6.02 -21.64
C ALA A 265 -3.22 -5.28 -20.61
N LEU A 266 -3.83 -4.77 -19.53
CA LEU A 266 -3.16 -4.15 -18.39
C LEU A 266 -2.43 -5.15 -17.48
N GLY A 267 -2.65 -6.46 -17.64
CA GLY A 267 -2.14 -7.48 -16.72
C GLY A 267 -2.77 -7.38 -15.33
N ALA A 268 -4.04 -6.96 -15.25
CA ALA A 268 -4.75 -6.76 -13.99
C ALA A 268 -5.59 -7.98 -13.55
N LEU A 269 -5.62 -9.06 -14.34
CA LEU A 269 -6.23 -10.33 -13.96
C LEU A 269 -5.16 -11.29 -13.44
N GLY A 270 -5.15 -11.51 -12.13
CA GLY A 270 -4.35 -12.54 -11.48
C GLY A 270 -5.09 -13.86 -11.30
N ASP A 271 -4.50 -14.75 -10.49
CA ASP A 271 -5.20 -15.90 -9.94
C ASP A 271 -6.25 -15.50 -8.88
N THR A 272 -7.02 -16.47 -8.37
CA THR A 272 -8.09 -16.20 -7.40
C THR A 272 -7.59 -15.52 -6.13
N ALA A 273 -6.41 -15.89 -5.62
CA ALA A 273 -5.86 -15.28 -4.41
C ALA A 273 -5.45 -13.84 -4.67
N GLN A 274 -4.76 -13.58 -5.78
CA GLN A 274 -4.35 -12.24 -6.21
C GLN A 274 -5.57 -11.33 -6.42
N ASN A 275 -6.61 -11.82 -7.10
CA ASN A 275 -7.82 -11.04 -7.34
C ASN A 275 -8.62 -10.77 -6.04
N LEU A 276 -8.62 -11.69 -5.08
CA LEU A 276 -9.26 -11.47 -3.76
C LEU A 276 -8.50 -10.45 -2.93
N LEU A 277 -7.16 -10.43 -3.02
CA LEU A 277 -6.34 -9.42 -2.36
C LEU A 277 -6.57 -8.04 -2.97
N ASP A 278 -6.51 -7.93 -4.30
CA ASP A 278 -6.77 -6.69 -5.05
C ASP A 278 -8.16 -6.12 -4.70
N ALA A 279 -9.19 -6.96 -4.69
CA ALA A 279 -10.53 -6.57 -4.26
C ALA A 279 -10.54 -6.07 -2.80
N ALA A 280 -9.94 -6.79 -1.86
CA ALA A 280 -9.90 -6.38 -0.46
C ALA A 280 -9.16 -5.04 -0.24
N GLU A 281 -8.09 -4.79 -1.00
CA GLU A 281 -7.35 -3.53 -0.94
C GLU A 281 -8.13 -2.36 -1.55
N GLY A 282 -8.83 -2.61 -2.66
CA GLY A 282 -9.78 -1.65 -3.25
C GLY A 282 -10.87 -1.25 -2.26
N GLU A 283 -11.58 -2.24 -1.69
CA GLU A 283 -12.62 -2.02 -0.68
C GLU A 283 -12.08 -1.24 0.53
N ASN A 284 -10.87 -1.58 1.01
CA ASN A 284 -10.22 -0.88 2.13
C ASN A 284 -10.00 0.60 1.83
N TYR A 285 -9.47 0.92 0.66
CA TYR A 285 -9.27 2.30 0.22
C TYR A 285 -10.61 3.05 0.12
N GLU A 286 -11.65 2.38 -0.38
CA GLU A 286 -12.97 2.99 -0.53
C GLU A 286 -13.54 3.44 0.81
N TRP A 287 -13.58 2.58 1.84
CA TRP A 287 -14.20 2.96 3.11
C TRP A 287 -13.29 3.77 4.05
N THR A 288 -11.97 3.59 4.00
CA THR A 288 -11.04 4.30 4.90
C THR A 288 -10.70 5.71 4.42
N ASP A 289 -10.61 5.92 3.10
CA ASP A 289 -10.15 7.17 2.52
C ASP A 289 -11.21 7.79 1.61
N MET A 290 -11.63 7.09 0.54
CA MET A 290 -12.48 7.69 -0.51
C MET A 290 -13.83 8.17 0.03
N TYR A 291 -14.66 7.27 0.57
CA TYR A 291 -15.99 7.59 1.08
C TYR A 291 -15.92 8.41 2.38
N ALA A 292 -14.91 8.18 3.22
CA ALA A 292 -14.69 8.99 4.41
C ALA A 292 -14.39 10.46 4.07
N ARG A 293 -13.61 10.70 3.02
CA ARG A 293 -13.34 12.03 2.48
C ARG A 293 -14.58 12.62 1.81
N MET A 294 -15.26 11.88 0.93
CA MET A 294 -16.46 12.34 0.23
C MET A 294 -17.60 12.71 1.19
N ALA A 295 -17.80 11.94 2.26
CA ALA A 295 -18.81 12.26 3.28
C ALA A 295 -18.49 13.57 4.01
N ARG A 296 -17.21 13.81 4.34
CA ARG A 296 -16.77 15.06 4.97
C ARG A 296 -16.93 16.26 4.03
N GLU A 297 -16.50 16.12 2.78
CA GLU A 297 -16.65 17.18 1.76
C GLU A 297 -18.14 17.51 1.54
N ALA A 298 -19.00 16.49 1.46
CA ALA A 298 -20.44 16.68 1.35
C ALA A 298 -21.03 17.42 2.56
N ASP A 299 -20.58 17.16 3.78
CA ASP A 299 -21.00 17.92 4.96
C ASP A 299 -20.53 19.37 4.95
N GLU A 300 -19.28 19.62 4.53
CA GLU A 300 -18.69 20.95 4.42
C GLU A 300 -19.46 21.82 3.40
N GLU A 301 -20.01 21.20 2.36
CA GLU A 301 -20.84 21.84 1.33
C GLU A 301 -22.35 21.89 1.68
N GLY A 302 -22.76 21.29 2.80
CA GLY A 302 -24.15 21.28 3.27
C GLY A 302 -25.05 20.18 2.70
N TYR A 303 -24.48 19.18 2.02
CA TYR A 303 -25.17 18.01 1.44
C TYR A 303 -25.26 16.84 2.44
N HIS A 304 -25.84 17.07 3.62
CA HIS A 304 -25.82 16.12 4.73
C HIS A 304 -26.48 14.77 4.43
N GLU A 305 -27.57 14.74 3.66
CA GLU A 305 -28.21 13.47 3.27
C GLU A 305 -27.27 12.60 2.41
N LEU A 306 -26.50 13.23 1.53
CA LEU A 306 -25.53 12.53 0.68
C LEU A 306 -24.32 12.09 1.51
N ALA A 307 -23.90 12.89 2.50
CA ALA A 307 -22.85 12.51 3.44
C ALA A 307 -23.23 11.24 4.23
N GLU A 308 -24.46 11.15 4.72
CA GLU A 308 -24.99 9.94 5.38
C GLU A 308 -25.02 8.73 4.43
N GLN A 309 -25.39 8.93 3.16
CA GLN A 309 -25.33 7.86 2.16
C GLN A 309 -23.89 7.37 1.95
N PHE A 310 -22.91 8.27 1.80
CA PHE A 310 -21.50 7.89 1.68
C PHE A 310 -20.99 7.11 2.90
N ARG A 311 -21.40 7.49 4.11
CA ARG A 311 -21.08 6.72 5.33
C ARG A 311 -21.72 5.35 5.33
N GLY A 312 -22.98 5.25 4.90
CA GLY A 312 -23.69 3.99 4.76
C GLY A 312 -22.99 3.05 3.79
N VAL A 313 -22.59 3.56 2.62
CA VAL A 313 -21.82 2.80 1.62
C VAL A 313 -20.46 2.38 2.19
N ALA A 314 -19.71 3.27 2.84
CA ALA A 314 -18.44 2.93 3.49
C ALA A 314 -18.58 1.78 4.51
N ALA A 315 -19.67 1.73 5.27
CA ALA A 315 -19.93 0.63 6.21
C ALA A 315 -20.18 -0.72 5.48
N VAL A 316 -20.77 -0.68 4.29
CA VAL A 316 -20.97 -1.86 3.42
C VAL A 316 -19.63 -2.31 2.82
N GLU A 317 -18.82 -1.41 2.29
CA GLU A 317 -17.52 -1.75 1.69
C GLU A 317 -16.55 -2.36 2.73
N LYS A 318 -16.64 -1.92 3.99
CA LYS A 318 -15.94 -2.60 5.09
C LYS A 318 -16.34 -4.08 5.23
N ASN A 319 -17.63 -4.41 5.07
CA ASN A 319 -18.09 -5.81 5.08
C ASN A 319 -17.54 -6.59 3.87
N HIS A 320 -17.47 -5.96 2.70
CA HIS A 320 -16.85 -6.55 1.52
C HIS A 320 -15.37 -6.87 1.76
N GLU A 321 -14.58 -5.93 2.30
CA GLU A 321 -13.18 -6.18 2.67
C GLU A 321 -13.08 -7.39 3.62
N GLU A 322 -13.86 -7.40 4.71
CA GLU A 322 -13.84 -8.48 5.70
C GLU A 322 -14.18 -9.84 5.07
N ARG A 323 -15.11 -9.86 4.11
CA ARG A 323 -15.47 -11.07 3.35
C ARG A 323 -14.32 -11.51 2.46
N TYR A 324 -13.74 -10.62 1.65
CA TYR A 324 -12.66 -10.97 0.73
C TYR A 324 -11.41 -11.43 1.47
N ARG A 325 -11.06 -10.83 2.61
CA ARG A 325 -9.94 -11.31 3.45
C ARG A 325 -10.17 -12.70 4.00
N LYS A 326 -11.39 -13.03 4.43
CA LYS A 326 -11.73 -14.40 4.89
C LYS A 326 -11.67 -15.41 3.74
N LEU A 327 -12.15 -15.04 2.56
CA LEU A 327 -12.07 -15.89 1.36
C LEU A 327 -10.61 -16.10 0.93
N LEU A 328 -9.80 -15.04 0.92
CA LEU A 328 -8.37 -15.09 0.63
C LEU A 328 -7.67 -16.06 1.59
N HIS A 329 -7.90 -15.90 2.89
CA HIS A 329 -7.34 -16.80 3.90
C HIS A 329 -7.70 -18.26 3.60
N ASN A 330 -8.97 -18.57 3.30
CA ASN A 330 -9.41 -19.92 2.95
C ASN A 330 -8.68 -20.47 1.71
N VAL A 331 -8.42 -19.63 0.71
CA VAL A 331 -7.66 -20.03 -0.50
C VAL A 331 -6.21 -20.35 -0.15
N GLU A 332 -5.54 -19.48 0.62
CA GLU A 332 -4.13 -19.61 1.00
C GLU A 332 -3.87 -20.84 1.87
N VAL A 333 -4.76 -21.13 2.83
CA VAL A 333 -4.62 -22.27 3.75
C VAL A 333 -5.35 -23.53 3.26
N GLN A 334 -5.81 -23.53 1.99
CA GLN A 334 -6.53 -24.64 1.35
C GLN A 334 -7.76 -25.11 2.12
N GLU A 335 -8.43 -24.19 2.82
CA GLU A 335 -9.65 -24.44 3.59
C GLU A 335 -10.94 -24.10 2.81
N VAL A 336 -10.89 -23.95 1.49
CA VAL A 336 -12.09 -23.70 0.66
C VAL A 336 -13.04 -24.89 0.71
N PHE A 337 -12.50 -26.11 0.55
CA PHE A 337 -13.26 -27.36 0.54
C PHE A 337 -12.87 -28.30 1.69
N LYS A 338 -12.12 -27.80 2.67
CA LYS A 338 -11.63 -28.53 3.84
C LYS A 338 -11.69 -27.65 5.07
N LYS A 339 -12.01 -28.22 6.23
CA LYS A 339 -12.06 -27.52 7.51
C LYS A 339 -11.37 -28.36 8.59
N LYS A 340 -10.93 -27.69 9.67
CA LYS A 340 -10.28 -28.35 10.82
C LYS A 340 -11.19 -29.32 11.57
N GLY A 341 -12.50 -29.08 11.53
CA GLY A 341 -13.51 -29.93 12.16
C GLY A 341 -14.53 -30.43 11.15
N VAL A 342 -15.31 -31.42 11.56
CA VAL A 342 -16.44 -31.91 10.77
C VAL A 342 -17.45 -30.78 10.60
N THR A 343 -17.83 -30.52 9.35
CA THR A 343 -18.88 -29.56 9.00
C THR A 343 -19.88 -30.19 8.03
N VAL A 344 -20.96 -29.47 7.75
CA VAL A 344 -21.95 -29.87 6.75
C VAL A 344 -21.63 -29.13 5.46
N TRP A 345 -21.37 -29.88 4.40
CA TRP A 345 -21.18 -29.36 3.06
C TRP A 345 -22.48 -29.48 2.27
N GLU A 346 -22.79 -28.46 1.48
CA GLU A 346 -23.96 -28.41 0.61
C GLU A 346 -23.52 -28.23 -0.84
N CYS A 347 -23.99 -29.10 -1.72
CA CYS A 347 -23.78 -28.96 -3.15
C CYS A 347 -24.75 -27.92 -3.72
N ARG A 348 -24.24 -26.74 -4.10
CA ARG A 348 -25.02 -25.64 -4.68
C ARG A 348 -25.75 -25.98 -5.98
N ASN A 349 -25.33 -27.04 -6.66
CA ASN A 349 -25.99 -27.48 -7.90
C ASN A 349 -27.30 -28.24 -7.65
N CYS A 350 -27.37 -29.07 -6.61
CA CYS A 350 -28.51 -29.98 -6.41
C CYS A 350 -29.02 -30.09 -4.96
N GLY A 351 -28.44 -29.34 -4.01
CA GLY A 351 -28.81 -29.35 -2.59
C GLY A 351 -28.37 -30.59 -1.80
N HIS A 352 -27.48 -31.43 -2.36
CA HIS A 352 -26.98 -32.59 -1.62
C HIS A 352 -26.19 -32.15 -0.39
N LEU A 353 -26.52 -32.74 0.77
CA LEU A 353 -25.82 -32.49 2.03
C LEU A 353 -24.93 -33.68 2.39
N GLU A 354 -23.71 -33.38 2.81
CA GLU A 354 -22.77 -34.37 3.35
C GLU A 354 -22.06 -33.83 4.58
N MET A 355 -21.64 -34.72 5.48
CA MET A 355 -20.86 -34.38 6.66
C MET A 355 -19.44 -34.89 6.53
N GLY A 356 -18.46 -34.01 6.77
CA GLY A 356 -17.07 -34.37 6.68
C GLY A 356 -16.14 -33.21 7.03
N VAL A 357 -14.86 -33.53 7.22
CA VAL A 357 -13.80 -32.51 7.33
C VAL A 357 -13.46 -31.90 5.96
N GLU A 358 -13.86 -32.56 4.87
CA GLU A 358 -13.55 -32.19 3.50
C GLU A 358 -14.76 -32.55 2.62
N ALA A 359 -15.08 -31.70 1.64
CA ALA A 359 -16.13 -31.97 0.66
C ALA A 359 -15.68 -33.03 -0.34
N SER A 360 -16.62 -33.84 -0.84
CA SER A 360 -16.38 -34.87 -1.83
C SER A 360 -15.84 -34.30 -3.14
N GLU A 361 -14.85 -34.96 -3.74
CA GLU A 361 -14.28 -34.56 -5.04
C GLU A 361 -15.34 -34.49 -6.15
N VAL A 362 -16.37 -35.35 -6.05
CA VAL A 362 -17.52 -35.42 -6.95
C VAL A 362 -18.77 -35.61 -6.12
N CYS A 363 -19.80 -34.80 -6.37
CA CYS A 363 -21.10 -34.93 -5.72
C CYS A 363 -21.74 -36.28 -6.07
N PRO A 364 -22.13 -37.11 -5.08
CA PRO A 364 -22.67 -38.45 -5.33
C PRO A 364 -24.07 -38.45 -5.97
N VAL A 365 -24.75 -37.30 -5.99
CA VAL A 365 -26.10 -37.16 -6.55
C VAL A 365 -26.07 -36.66 -7.98
N CYS A 366 -25.41 -35.53 -8.24
CA CYS A 366 -25.43 -34.87 -9.56
C CYS A 366 -24.13 -35.01 -10.36
N ALA A 367 -23.14 -35.73 -9.83
CA ALA A 367 -21.83 -35.96 -10.47
C ALA A 367 -21.02 -34.69 -10.81
N HIS A 368 -21.37 -33.52 -10.24
CA HIS A 368 -20.60 -32.30 -10.40
C HIS A 368 -19.38 -32.28 -9.47
N LYS A 369 -18.33 -31.56 -9.90
CA LYS A 369 -17.04 -31.47 -9.19
C LYS A 369 -17.16 -30.81 -7.81
N GLN A 370 -16.16 -31.01 -6.96
CA GLN A 370 -16.00 -30.40 -5.63
C GLN A 370 -16.28 -28.89 -5.60
N ALA A 371 -15.95 -28.18 -6.68
CA ALA A 371 -16.16 -26.73 -6.83
C ALA A 371 -17.61 -26.24 -6.65
N PHE A 372 -18.58 -27.15 -6.64
CA PHE A 372 -19.98 -26.84 -6.37
C PHE A 372 -20.37 -26.93 -4.90
N PHE A 373 -19.52 -27.48 -4.03
CA PHE A 373 -19.78 -27.54 -2.60
C PHE A 373 -19.45 -26.22 -1.89
N GLU A 374 -20.23 -25.91 -0.86
CA GLU A 374 -19.92 -24.86 0.12
C GLU A 374 -20.28 -25.32 1.52
N VAL A 375 -19.83 -24.60 2.55
CA VAL A 375 -20.28 -24.86 3.92
C VAL A 375 -21.74 -24.44 4.02
N ARG A 376 -22.61 -25.35 4.48
CA ARG A 376 -24.04 -25.08 4.63
C ARG A 376 -24.27 -23.90 5.57
N ALA A 377 -25.05 -22.93 5.11
CA ALA A 377 -25.48 -21.79 5.91
C ALA A 377 -26.95 -21.98 6.32
N GLU A 378 -27.24 -21.92 7.62
CA GLU A 378 -28.61 -21.93 8.15
C GLU A 378 -28.96 -20.53 8.68
N ASN A 379 -29.95 -19.89 8.07
CA ASN A 379 -30.42 -18.54 8.40
C ASN A 379 -31.96 -18.42 8.41
N TYR A 380 -32.66 -19.56 8.48
CA TYR A 380 -34.12 -19.68 8.49
C TYR A 380 -34.66 -20.33 9.76
#